data_AF-A0A2Z6RAC5-F1
#
_entry.id   AF-A0A2Z6RAC5-F1
#
_cell.length_a   1.000
_cell.length_b   1.000
_cell.length_c   1.000
_cell.angle_alpha   90.00
_cell.angle_beta   90.00
_cell.angle_gamma   90.00
#
_symmetry.space_group_name_H-M   'P 1'
#
loop_
_entity.id
_entity.type
_entity.pdbx_description
1 polymer ?
#
loop_
_entity_poly.entity_id
_entity_poly.type
_entity_poly.pdbx_seq_one_letter_code
_entity_poly.pdbx_strand_id
1 'polypeptide(L)'
;MNTLHDAIHRQLNLDNVAAYHRDYSCNNCYPSEIPLTPTFQHFLDWIVSNYPLIGYTRFTQQHFEKVAYSTDISDLNNTLQNLFFSIRYADLELIDYILLRQDFINAYNLTNGFQQDPNEVLYQVSETAAFPEPENLSDTSSESSEEGLQQLHIPLPPVYNTPNNSVPLALVANNNMAQPNQQDFQQLRAAITALTQALPNTDNALAGNT
;
A
#
# COMPACT_ATOMS: atom_id res chain seq x y z
N MET A 1 -13.99 -11.28 2.42
CA MET A 1 -14.72 -12.53 2.67
C MET A 1 -15.46 -13.00 1.44
N ASN A 2 -15.09 -14.18 0.93
CA ASN A 2 -15.88 -14.84 -0.12
C ASN A 2 -17.05 -15.57 0.54
N THR A 3 -18.19 -14.88 0.64
CA THR A 3 -19.40 -15.37 1.33
C THR A 3 -19.92 -16.69 0.76
N LEU A 4 -19.72 -16.91 -0.55
CA LEU A 4 -20.03 -18.17 -1.21
C LEU A 4 -19.12 -19.31 -0.74
N HIS A 5 -17.80 -19.09 -0.72
CA HIS A 5 -16.84 -20.11 -0.27
C HIS A 5 -17.12 -20.55 1.18
N ASP A 6 -17.42 -19.59 2.06
CA ASP A 6 -17.77 -19.88 3.45
C ASP A 6 -19.12 -20.61 3.58
N ALA A 7 -20.08 -20.30 2.71
CA ALA A 7 -21.35 -21.01 2.68
C ALA A 7 -21.15 -22.47 2.28
N ILE A 8 -20.23 -22.77 1.35
CA ILE A 8 -19.91 -24.14 0.94
C ILE A 8 -19.29 -24.93 2.09
N HIS A 9 -18.35 -24.35 2.85
CA HIS A 9 -17.84 -24.97 4.08
C HIS A 9 -18.96 -25.35 5.05
N ARG A 10 -19.90 -24.42 5.30
CA ARG A 10 -21.05 -24.65 6.21
C ARG A 10 -22.03 -25.69 5.69
N GLN A 11 -22.32 -25.69 4.38
CA GLN A 11 -23.31 -26.59 3.78
C GLN A 11 -22.80 -28.03 3.67
N LEU A 12 -21.54 -28.21 3.31
CA LEU A 12 -20.94 -29.53 3.14
C LEU A 12 -20.30 -30.06 4.43
N ASN A 13 -20.09 -29.20 5.43
CA ASN A 13 -19.39 -29.51 6.67
C ASN A 13 -18.01 -30.16 6.43
N LEU A 14 -17.26 -29.57 5.51
CA LEU A 14 -15.91 -30.00 5.12
C LEU A 14 -14.89 -28.92 5.46
N ASP A 15 -13.75 -29.34 6.01
CA ASP A 15 -12.63 -28.45 6.30
C ASP A 15 -11.95 -27.95 5.02
N ASN A 16 -11.94 -28.75 3.95
CA ASN A 16 -11.36 -28.35 2.68
C ASN A 16 -12.38 -28.48 1.56
N VAL A 17 -12.73 -27.36 0.93
CA VAL A 17 -13.70 -27.29 -0.19
C VAL A 17 -13.06 -26.79 -1.48
N ALA A 18 -11.72 -26.78 -1.57
CA ALA A 18 -10.97 -26.28 -2.72
C ALA A 18 -11.29 -27.01 -4.04
N ALA A 19 -11.79 -28.25 -3.95
CA ALA A 19 -12.26 -29.02 -5.10
C ALA A 19 -13.58 -28.47 -5.69
N TYR A 20 -14.39 -27.79 -4.88
CA TYR A 20 -15.69 -27.23 -5.28
C TYR A 20 -15.59 -25.74 -5.61
N HIS A 21 -14.84 -24.99 -4.82
CA HIS A 21 -14.68 -23.56 -4.98
C HIS A 21 -13.32 -23.14 -4.43
N ARG A 22 -12.48 -22.52 -5.26
CA ARG A 22 -11.16 -22.05 -4.83
C ARG A 22 -11.25 -20.66 -4.22
N ASP A 23 -10.66 -20.52 -3.04
CA ASP A 23 -10.41 -19.23 -2.39
C ASP A 23 -9.01 -19.29 -1.77
N TYR A 24 -8.06 -18.58 -2.38
CA TYR A 24 -6.66 -18.59 -1.94
C TYR A 24 -6.43 -17.91 -0.59
N SER A 25 -7.44 -17.19 -0.05
CA SER A 25 -7.42 -16.62 1.29
C SER A 25 -7.96 -17.56 2.38
N CYS A 26 -8.49 -18.73 1.99
CA CYS A 26 -9.06 -19.67 2.95
C CYS A 26 -8.00 -20.50 3.67
N ASN A 27 -7.79 -20.20 4.95
CA ASN A 27 -6.83 -20.93 5.80
C ASN A 27 -7.21 -22.40 6.03
N ASN A 28 -8.51 -22.75 6.01
CA ASN A 28 -8.93 -24.15 6.13
C ASN A 28 -8.53 -24.96 4.88
N CYS A 29 -8.65 -24.36 3.69
CA CYS A 29 -8.28 -25.01 2.44
C CYS A 29 -6.75 -25.01 2.20
N TYR A 30 -6.07 -23.96 2.65
CA TYR A 30 -4.67 -23.68 2.37
C TYR A 30 -3.96 -23.19 3.63
N PRO A 31 -3.77 -24.06 4.63
CA PRO A 31 -3.17 -23.68 5.90
C PRO A 31 -1.78 -23.08 5.69
N SER A 32 -1.44 -22.07 6.50
CA SER A 32 -0.10 -21.49 6.53
C SER A 32 0.98 -22.49 6.94
N GLU A 33 2.19 -22.30 6.42
CA GLU A 33 3.37 -23.07 6.76
C GLU A 33 4.08 -22.46 7.99
N ILE A 34 4.63 -23.30 8.86
CA ILE A 34 5.30 -22.92 10.12
C ILE A 34 6.68 -23.64 10.15
N PRO A 35 7.76 -23.01 10.64
CA PRO A 35 7.85 -21.67 11.23
C PRO A 35 7.81 -20.52 10.21
N LEU A 36 7.41 -19.34 10.68
CA LEU A 36 7.45 -18.12 9.87
C LEU A 36 8.89 -17.59 9.79
N THR A 37 9.25 -17.01 8.64
CA THR A 37 10.51 -16.28 8.52
C THR A 37 10.40 -14.94 9.27
N PRO A 38 11.49 -14.41 9.85
CA PRO A 38 11.47 -13.10 10.52
C PRO A 38 10.93 -11.99 9.61
N THR A 39 11.35 -11.98 8.35
CA THR A 39 10.91 -10.99 7.35
C THR A 39 9.40 -11.06 7.08
N PHE A 40 8.82 -12.27 7.02
CA PHE A 40 7.37 -12.42 6.88
C PHE A 40 6.63 -11.99 8.16
N GLN A 41 7.23 -12.21 9.35
CA GLN A 41 6.65 -11.74 10.60
C GLN A 41 6.55 -10.21 10.64
N HIS A 42 7.61 -9.48 10.28
CA HIS A 42 7.56 -8.01 10.19
C HIS A 42 6.46 -7.53 9.22
N PHE A 43 6.32 -8.20 8.08
CA PHE A 43 5.23 -7.92 7.15
C PHE A 43 3.85 -8.17 7.77
N LEU A 44 3.65 -9.29 8.47
CA LEU A 44 2.38 -9.57 9.15
C LEU A 44 2.08 -8.53 10.23
N ASP A 45 3.06 -8.16 11.04
CA ASP A 45 2.92 -7.17 12.11
C ASP A 45 2.49 -5.81 11.54
N TRP A 46 3.07 -5.42 10.39
CA TRP A 46 2.64 -4.24 9.64
C TRP A 46 1.19 -4.36 9.15
N ILE A 47 0.82 -5.47 8.51
CA ILE A 47 -0.54 -5.65 7.99
C ILE A 47 -1.58 -5.61 9.11
N VAL A 48 -1.34 -6.30 10.23
CA VAL A 48 -2.25 -6.33 11.38
C VAL A 48 -2.42 -4.95 12.01
N SER A 49 -1.37 -4.13 11.98
CA SER A 49 -1.41 -2.76 12.52
C SER A 49 -2.22 -1.79 11.65
N ASN A 50 -2.35 -2.07 10.35
CA ASN A 50 -2.98 -1.16 9.39
C ASN A 50 -4.35 -1.66 8.89
N TYR A 51 -4.60 -2.97 8.94
CA TYR A 51 -5.80 -3.58 8.38
C TYR A 51 -6.36 -4.65 9.32
N PRO A 52 -7.70 -4.87 9.31
CA PRO A 52 -8.33 -5.86 10.16
C PRO A 52 -8.11 -7.28 9.60
N LEU A 53 -6.91 -7.82 9.82
CA LEU A 53 -6.52 -9.16 9.38
C LEU A 53 -7.28 -10.23 10.18
N ILE A 54 -7.83 -11.22 9.48
CA ILE A 54 -8.47 -12.40 10.11
C ILE A 54 -7.80 -13.72 9.71
N GLY A 55 -6.95 -13.71 8.67
CA GLY A 55 -6.17 -14.87 8.32
C GLY A 55 -5.26 -14.64 7.12
N TYR A 56 -4.27 -15.50 6.98
CA TYR A 56 -3.40 -15.63 5.83
C TYR A 56 -3.22 -17.12 5.52
N THR A 57 -2.65 -17.42 4.36
CA THR A 57 -2.50 -18.80 3.88
C THR A 57 -1.05 -19.09 3.45
N ARG A 58 -0.74 -20.34 3.13
CA ARG A 58 0.52 -20.66 2.43
C ARG A 58 0.70 -19.87 1.13
N PHE A 59 -0.38 -19.47 0.46
CA PHE A 59 -0.28 -18.64 -0.73
C PHE A 59 0.17 -17.23 -0.39
N THR A 60 -0.26 -16.67 0.75
CA THR A 60 0.27 -15.40 1.25
C THR A 60 1.78 -15.45 1.42
N GLN A 61 2.29 -16.50 2.05
CA GLN A 61 3.73 -16.70 2.24
C GLN A 61 4.46 -16.82 0.90
N GLN A 62 3.96 -17.66 -0.01
CA GLN A 62 4.57 -17.85 -1.33
C GLN A 62 4.57 -16.58 -2.18
N HIS A 63 3.48 -15.81 -2.17
CA HIS A 63 3.41 -14.55 -2.90
C HIS A 63 4.32 -13.49 -2.27
N PHE A 64 4.42 -13.46 -0.94
CA PHE A 64 5.34 -12.58 -0.23
C PHE A 64 6.79 -12.85 -0.62
N GLU A 65 7.22 -14.12 -0.58
CA GLU A 65 8.57 -14.52 -1.01
C GLU A 65 8.82 -14.14 -2.48
N LYS A 66 7.86 -14.38 -3.36
CA LYS A 66 7.98 -13.99 -4.78
C LYS A 66 8.11 -12.48 -4.96
N VAL A 67 7.37 -11.67 -4.19
CA VAL A 67 7.49 -10.21 -4.23
C VAL A 67 8.89 -9.79 -3.79
N ALA A 68 9.38 -10.34 -2.69
CA ALA A 68 10.69 -10.03 -2.13
C ALA A 68 11.87 -10.29 -3.09
N TYR A 69 11.73 -11.26 -4.00
CA TYR A 69 12.77 -11.64 -4.96
C TYR A 69 12.42 -11.31 -6.43
N SER A 70 11.36 -10.55 -6.69
CA SER A 70 10.94 -10.24 -8.06
C SER A 70 11.88 -9.23 -8.72
N THR A 71 12.38 -9.56 -9.91
CA THR A 71 13.23 -8.67 -10.72
C THR A 71 12.50 -8.08 -11.93
N ASP A 72 11.27 -8.55 -12.22
CA ASP A 72 10.46 -8.12 -13.36
C ASP A 72 9.24 -7.32 -12.86
N ILE A 73 9.09 -6.08 -13.35
CA ILE A 73 8.02 -5.15 -12.94
C ILE A 73 6.62 -5.66 -13.33
N SER A 74 6.51 -6.38 -14.45
CA SER A 74 5.23 -6.93 -14.90
C SER A 74 4.77 -8.09 -14.01
N ASP A 75 5.71 -8.95 -13.62
CA ASP A 75 5.45 -10.02 -12.66
C ASP A 75 5.23 -9.48 -11.24
N LEU A 76 5.90 -8.39 -10.86
CA LEU A 76 5.75 -7.78 -9.54
C LEU A 76 4.31 -7.31 -9.29
N ASN A 77 3.68 -6.62 -10.25
CA ASN A 77 2.30 -6.14 -10.08
C ASN A 77 1.31 -7.30 -9.88
N ASN A 78 1.42 -8.35 -10.68
CA ASN A 78 0.60 -9.55 -10.55
C ASN A 78 0.86 -10.27 -9.23
N THR A 79 2.12 -10.31 -8.78
CA THR A 79 2.50 -10.98 -7.54
C THR A 79 2.02 -10.20 -6.32
N LEU A 80 2.14 -8.87 -6.32
CA LEU A 80 1.57 -7.99 -5.29
C LEU A 80 0.04 -8.15 -5.23
N GLN A 81 -0.61 -8.20 -6.40
CA GLN A 81 -2.05 -8.44 -6.48
C GLN A 81 -2.44 -9.77 -5.84
N ASN A 82 -1.74 -10.85 -6.19
CA ASN A 82 -1.99 -12.15 -5.59
C ASN A 82 -1.65 -12.20 -4.09
N LEU A 83 -0.63 -11.46 -3.65
CA LEU A 83 -0.26 -11.34 -2.24
C LEU A 83 -1.43 -10.81 -1.42
N PHE A 84 -1.93 -9.61 -1.70
CA PHE A 84 -3.00 -9.06 -0.85
C PHE A 84 -4.34 -9.79 -1.06
N PHE A 85 -4.63 -10.38 -2.22
CA PHE A 85 -5.85 -11.19 -2.40
C PHE A 85 -5.81 -12.55 -1.70
N SER A 86 -4.61 -13.06 -1.42
CA SER A 86 -4.43 -14.25 -0.58
C SER A 86 -4.59 -13.95 0.91
N ILE A 87 -4.66 -12.67 1.29
CA ILE A 87 -4.89 -12.23 2.66
C ILE A 87 -6.40 -12.14 2.91
N ARG A 88 -6.82 -12.63 4.06
CA ARG A 88 -8.21 -12.58 4.48
C ARG A 88 -8.39 -11.44 5.46
N TYR A 89 -9.13 -10.42 5.04
CA TYR A 89 -9.51 -9.26 5.85
C TYR A 89 -10.94 -9.40 6.37
N ALA A 90 -11.17 -8.92 7.59
CA ALA A 90 -12.51 -8.57 8.06
C ALA A 90 -13.00 -7.32 7.32
N ASP A 91 -14.32 -7.20 7.21
CA ASP A 91 -15.00 -5.99 6.76
C ASP A 91 -14.46 -5.40 5.44
N LEU A 92 -14.32 -6.25 4.41
CA LEU A 92 -13.86 -5.83 3.07
C LEU A 92 -14.63 -4.63 2.50
N GLU A 93 -15.88 -4.43 2.91
CA GLU A 93 -16.72 -3.30 2.47
C GLU A 93 -16.17 -1.94 2.95
N LEU A 94 -15.33 -1.93 3.99
CA LEU A 94 -14.70 -0.73 4.54
C LEU A 94 -13.28 -0.52 4.03
N ILE A 95 -12.70 -1.49 3.32
CA ILE A 95 -11.35 -1.40 2.78
C ILE A 95 -11.43 -0.85 1.36
N ASP A 96 -10.95 0.38 1.17
CA ASP A 96 -10.77 0.94 -0.17
C ASP A 96 -9.63 0.18 -0.88
N TYR A 97 -10.00 -0.52 -1.94
CA TYR A 97 -9.06 -1.30 -2.75
C TYR A 97 -7.92 -0.45 -3.34
N ILE A 98 -8.21 0.79 -3.74
CA ILE A 98 -7.22 1.69 -4.35
C ILE A 98 -6.18 2.07 -3.30
N LEU A 99 -6.63 2.43 -2.09
CA LEU A 99 -5.74 2.76 -0.98
C LEU A 99 -4.93 1.54 -0.54
N LEU A 100 -5.56 0.39 -0.33
CA LEU A 100 -4.88 -0.85 0.03
C LEU A 100 -3.76 -1.18 -0.97
N ARG A 101 -4.07 -1.12 -2.27
CA ARG A 101 -3.07 -1.37 -3.31
C ARG A 101 -1.92 -0.37 -3.24
N GLN A 102 -2.22 0.92 -3.03
CA GLN A 102 -1.21 1.96 -2.96
C GLN A 102 -0.29 1.77 -1.75
N ASP A 103 -0.85 1.41 -0.59
CA ASP A 103 -0.09 1.19 0.63
C ASP A 103 0.89 0.01 0.50
N PHE A 104 0.45 -1.09 -0.11
CA PHE A 104 1.32 -2.23 -0.42
C PHE A 104 2.48 -1.84 -1.35
N ILE A 105 2.20 -1.02 -2.38
CA ILE A 105 3.23 -0.53 -3.30
C ILE A 105 4.21 0.40 -2.57
N ASN A 106 3.70 1.28 -1.72
CA ASN A 106 4.53 2.20 -0.92
C ASN A 106 5.43 1.43 0.04
N ALA A 107 4.86 0.50 0.81
CA ALA A 107 5.61 -0.35 1.73
C ALA A 107 6.68 -1.15 0.99
N TYR A 108 6.34 -1.79 -0.14
CA TYR A 108 7.31 -2.49 -0.98
C TYR A 108 8.48 -1.59 -1.39
N ASN A 109 8.20 -0.38 -1.89
CA ASN A 109 9.24 0.53 -2.40
C ASN A 109 10.15 1.08 -1.31
N LEU A 110 9.58 1.38 -0.13
CA LEU A 110 10.30 1.98 1.00
C LEU A 110 11.14 0.95 1.76
N THR A 111 10.68 -0.30 1.82
CA THR A 111 11.34 -1.39 2.57
C THR A 111 12.27 -2.25 1.72
N ASN A 112 12.57 -1.82 0.49
CA ASN A 112 13.35 -2.58 -0.49
C ASN A 112 12.79 -4.00 -0.71
N GLY A 113 11.50 -4.10 -1.03
CA GLY A 113 10.84 -5.38 -1.26
C GLY A 113 10.56 -6.16 0.02
N PHE A 114 10.15 -5.45 1.09
CA PHE A 114 9.90 -6.02 2.42
C PHE A 114 11.12 -6.63 3.10
N GLN A 115 12.33 -6.32 2.65
CA GLN A 115 13.56 -6.77 3.30
C GLN A 115 13.82 -6.03 4.62
N GLN A 116 13.26 -4.83 4.77
CA GLN A 116 13.28 -4.04 6.00
C GLN A 116 11.91 -4.08 6.68
N ASP A 117 11.87 -3.86 8.00
CA ASP A 117 10.62 -3.80 8.75
C ASP A 117 9.77 -2.59 8.29
N PRO A 118 8.56 -2.81 7.73
CA PRO A 118 7.71 -1.71 7.31
C PRO A 118 7.29 -0.80 8.46
N ASN A 119 7.08 -1.32 9.67
CA ASN A 119 6.69 -0.50 10.82
C ASN A 119 7.81 0.46 11.22
N GLU A 120 9.07 0.03 11.17
CA GLU A 120 10.22 0.90 11.48
C GLU A 120 10.41 1.96 10.38
N VAL A 121 10.42 1.54 9.12
CA VAL A 121 10.73 2.44 8.00
C VAL A 121 9.61 3.48 7.78
N LEU A 122 8.34 3.05 7.81
CA LEU A 122 7.21 3.95 7.57
C LEU A 122 7.01 4.93 8.73
N TYR A 123 7.33 4.53 9.97
CA TYR A 123 7.30 5.43 11.11
C TYR A 123 8.33 6.56 10.96
N GLN A 124 9.58 6.25 10.59
CA GLN A 124 10.61 7.27 10.41
C GLN A 124 10.31 8.25 9.28
N VAL A 125 9.70 7.77 8.18
CA VAL A 125 9.23 8.65 7.09
C VAL A 125 8.15 9.61 7.59
N SER A 126 7.24 9.13 8.44
CA SER A 126 6.17 9.94 9.01
C SER A 126 6.71 10.99 10.00
N GLU A 127 7.68 10.61 10.84
CA GLU A 127 8.32 11.53 11.80
C GLU A 127 9.14 12.61 11.10
N THR A 128 9.87 12.25 10.04
CA THR A 128 10.68 13.20 9.25
C THR A 128 9.81 14.18 8.46
N ALA A 129 8.59 13.77 8.07
CA ALA A 129 7.62 14.66 7.43
C ALA A 129 6.93 15.62 8.42
N ALA A 130 7.02 15.34 9.73
CA ALA A 130 6.18 15.98 10.75
C ALA A 130 6.84 17.12 11.56
N PHE A 131 8.14 17.46 11.44
CA PHE A 131 8.71 18.60 12.22
C PHE A 131 10.08 19.15 11.75
N PRO A 132 10.45 20.44 12.00
CA PRO A 132 9.67 21.54 12.59
C PRO A 132 9.19 22.62 11.61
N GLU A 133 8.01 23.15 11.92
CA GLU A 133 7.57 24.52 11.64
C GLU A 133 8.62 25.53 12.17
N PRO A 134 9.03 26.55 11.38
CA PRO A 134 10.03 27.49 11.84
C PRO A 134 9.45 28.44 12.90
N GLU A 135 9.76 28.19 14.17
CA GLU A 135 9.68 29.20 15.22
C GLU A 135 10.79 30.25 15.00
N ASN A 136 10.44 31.41 14.41
CA ASN A 136 10.79 32.72 15.01
C ASN A 136 10.27 33.95 14.22
N LEU A 137 9.43 34.71 14.93
CA LEU A 137 9.51 36.16 15.21
C LEU A 137 9.20 37.21 14.12
N SER A 138 7.96 37.71 14.23
CA SER A 138 7.51 39.12 14.31
C SER A 138 7.90 40.15 13.26
N ASP A 139 6.82 40.71 12.69
CA ASP A 139 6.56 42.12 12.35
C ASP A 139 7.30 42.77 11.17
N THR A 140 6.57 42.90 10.06
CA THR A 140 6.14 44.25 9.61
C THR A 140 4.91 44.18 8.70
N SER A 141 3.97 45.07 9.00
CA SER A 141 2.68 45.29 8.35
C SER A 141 2.83 45.83 6.93
N SER A 142 1.96 45.41 6.00
CA SER A 142 1.38 46.27 4.96
C SER A 142 0.13 45.64 4.37
N GLU A 143 -0.93 46.45 4.30
CA GLU A 143 -2.33 46.11 3.99
C GLU A 143 -2.64 45.89 2.50
N SER A 144 -3.88 45.40 2.28
CA SER A 144 -4.71 45.41 1.06
C SER A 144 -4.44 44.26 0.07
N SER A 145 -5.42 43.55 -0.49
CA SER A 145 -6.83 43.86 -0.71
C SER A 145 -7.61 42.56 -0.83
N GLU A 146 -8.86 42.55 -0.36
CA GLU A 146 -9.87 41.60 -0.81
C GLU A 146 -10.15 41.87 -2.29
N GLU A 147 -9.92 40.89 -3.18
CA GLU A 147 -10.65 40.72 -4.44
C GLU A 147 -10.11 39.51 -5.24
N GLY A 148 -11.00 38.59 -5.62
CA GLY A 148 -10.76 37.67 -6.73
C GLY A 148 -10.88 36.17 -6.43
N LEU A 149 -12.02 35.71 -5.91
CA LEU A 149 -12.43 34.31 -6.11
C LEU A 149 -12.65 34.07 -7.61
N GLN A 150 -11.60 33.67 -8.32
CA GLN A 150 -11.75 33.10 -9.66
C GLN A 150 -12.45 31.75 -9.51
N GLN A 151 -13.74 31.75 -9.84
CA GLN A 151 -14.54 30.55 -10.06
C GLN A 151 -13.80 29.63 -11.03
N LEU A 152 -13.18 28.57 -10.51
CA LEU A 152 -12.81 27.41 -11.31
C LEU A 152 -14.10 26.74 -11.76
N HIS A 153 -14.58 27.12 -12.94
CA HIS A 153 -15.68 26.46 -13.62
C HIS A 153 -15.23 25.06 -14.03
N ILE A 154 -15.55 24.06 -13.20
CA ILE A 154 -15.40 22.65 -13.57
C ILE A 154 -16.63 22.30 -14.43
N PRO A 155 -16.48 21.97 -15.73
CA PRO A 155 -17.62 21.55 -16.51
C PRO A 155 -18.10 20.18 -16.01
N LEU A 156 -19.37 20.08 -15.66
CA LEU A 156 -20.01 18.79 -15.37
C LEU A 156 -19.99 17.91 -16.64
N PRO A 157 -19.72 16.59 -16.51
CA PRO A 157 -19.76 15.69 -17.65
C PRO A 157 -21.18 15.57 -18.22
N PRO A 158 -21.33 15.28 -19.52
CA PRO A 158 -22.64 15.21 -20.17
C PRO A 158 -23.48 14.07 -19.60
N VAL A 159 -24.73 14.39 -19.24
CA VAL A 159 -25.74 13.41 -18.88
C VAL A 159 -26.24 12.74 -20.17
N TYR A 160 -25.85 11.49 -20.39
CA TYR A 160 -26.44 10.68 -21.46
C TYR A 160 -27.73 10.03 -20.96
N ASN A 161 -28.85 10.53 -21.46
CA ASN A 161 -30.14 9.85 -21.39
C ASN A 161 -30.25 8.80 -22.51
N THR A 162 -31.09 7.78 -22.25
CA THR A 162 -31.73 6.81 -23.17
C THR A 162 -31.16 5.36 -23.14
N PRO A 163 -31.95 4.33 -23.56
CA PRO A 163 -32.58 3.40 -22.64
C PRO A 163 -32.13 1.94 -22.88
N ASN A 164 -32.10 1.14 -21.82
CA ASN A 164 -32.22 -0.32 -21.79
C ASN A 164 -31.90 -1.12 -23.08
N ASN A 165 -30.71 -1.74 -23.21
CA ASN A 165 -30.57 -3.20 -23.15
C ASN A 165 -29.14 -3.74 -23.35
N SER A 166 -28.93 -4.91 -22.74
CA SER A 166 -27.94 -5.97 -23.06
C SER A 166 -26.47 -5.74 -22.72
N VAL A 167 -26.03 -6.40 -21.64
CA VAL A 167 -24.64 -6.61 -21.25
C VAL A 167 -23.87 -7.35 -22.37
N PRO A 168 -22.64 -6.90 -22.67
CA PRO A 168 -21.54 -7.85 -22.86
C PRO A 168 -20.37 -7.53 -21.92
N LEU A 169 -19.81 -8.59 -21.33
CA LEU A 169 -18.52 -8.56 -20.64
C LEU A 169 -17.44 -7.99 -21.57
N ALA A 170 -17.01 -6.77 -21.29
CA ALA A 170 -15.73 -6.25 -21.72
C ALA A 170 -15.27 -5.24 -20.66
N LEU A 171 -14.59 -5.71 -19.61
CA LEU A 171 -13.68 -4.83 -18.88
C LEU A 171 -12.52 -4.52 -19.84
N VAL A 172 -12.76 -3.50 -20.67
CA VAL A 172 -11.74 -2.86 -21.48
C VAL A 172 -10.72 -2.26 -20.54
N ALA A 173 -9.47 -2.65 -20.76
CA ALA A 173 -8.28 -2.01 -20.24
C ALA A 173 -8.40 -0.49 -20.40
N ASN A 174 -8.64 0.20 -19.29
CA ASN A 174 -8.40 1.64 -19.19
C ASN A 174 -7.32 1.85 -18.12
N ASN A 175 -6.12 1.36 -18.41
CA ASN A 175 -4.90 1.74 -17.71
C ASN A 175 -4.51 3.16 -18.17
N ASN A 176 -5.30 4.15 -17.76
CA ASN A 176 -4.92 5.56 -17.77
C ASN A 176 -4.79 6.06 -16.34
N MET A 177 -4.12 5.28 -15.48
CA MET A 177 -3.50 5.84 -14.28
C MET A 177 -2.13 6.34 -14.73
N ALA A 178 -1.83 7.62 -14.48
CA ALA A 178 -0.50 8.17 -14.70
C ALA A 178 0.51 7.23 -14.05
N GLN A 179 1.31 6.54 -14.86
CA GLN A 179 2.36 5.70 -14.31
C GLN A 179 3.33 6.63 -13.57
N PRO A 180 3.68 6.33 -12.30
CA PRO A 180 4.70 7.08 -11.61
C PRO A 180 5.96 7.09 -12.47
N ASN A 181 6.39 8.27 -12.90
CA ASN A 181 7.56 8.43 -13.76
C ASN A 181 8.77 7.91 -12.98
N GLN A 182 9.38 6.82 -13.45
CA GLN A 182 10.53 6.21 -12.77
C GLN A 182 11.67 7.21 -12.58
N GLN A 183 11.77 8.23 -13.44
CA GLN A 183 12.73 9.31 -13.32
C GLN A 183 12.51 10.14 -12.05
N ASP A 184 11.26 10.42 -11.68
CA ASP A 184 10.91 11.20 -10.49
C ASP A 184 11.28 10.42 -9.21
N PHE A 185 11.09 9.09 -9.22
CA PHE A 185 11.49 8.22 -8.11
C PHE A 185 13.01 8.10 -7.95
N GLN A 186 13.76 8.06 -9.07
CA GLN A 186 15.22 8.07 -9.02
C GLN A 186 15.76 9.42 -8.52
N GLN A 187 15.13 10.53 -8.91
CA GLN A 187 15.47 11.86 -8.40
C GLN A 187 15.17 11.99 -6.90
N LEU A 188 14.05 11.46 -6.43
CA LEU A 188 13.73 11.43 -5.00
C LEU A 188 14.76 10.61 -4.21
N ARG A 189 15.15 9.42 -4.70
CA ARG A 189 16.19 8.60 -4.06
C ARG A 189 17.56 9.29 -4.04
N ALA A 190 17.93 9.96 -5.13
CA ALA A 190 19.17 10.71 -5.22
C ALA A 190 19.17 11.90 -4.23
N ALA A 191 18.05 12.63 -4.12
CA ALA A 191 17.89 13.73 -3.19
C ALA A 191 18.01 13.27 -1.73
N ILE A 192 17.34 12.17 -1.36
CA ILE A 192 17.45 11.58 -0.01
C ILE A 192 18.90 11.18 0.30
N THR A 193 19.57 10.51 -0.64
CA THR A 193 20.97 10.09 -0.45
C THR A 193 21.91 11.29 -0.27
N ALA A 194 21.71 12.36 -1.06
CA ALA A 194 22.49 13.59 -0.95
C ALA A 194 22.26 14.30 0.39
N LEU A 195 21.02 14.32 0.88
CA LEU A 195 20.66 14.85 2.20
C LEU A 195 21.31 14.06 3.34
N THR A 196 21.29 12.72 3.27
CA THR A 196 21.96 11.86 4.26
C THR A 196 23.48 12.08 4.28
N GLN A 197 24.10 12.35 3.13
CA GLN A 197 25.53 12.65 3.05
C GLN A 197 25.89 14.09 3.47
N ALA A 198 24.95 15.03 3.34
CA ALA A 198 25.14 16.44 3.68
C ALA A 198 24.93 16.74 5.17
N LEU A 199 24.29 15.84 5.93
CA LEU A 199 24.13 15.96 7.37
C LEU A 199 25.44 15.54 8.08
N PRO A 200 26.14 16.44 8.79
CA PRO A 200 27.31 16.07 9.57
C PRO A 200 26.89 15.21 10.77
N ASN A 201 27.60 14.09 11.02
CA ASN A 201 27.49 13.33 12.27
C ASN A 201 27.72 14.28 13.45
N THR A 202 26.65 14.65 14.16
CA THR A 202 26.68 15.61 15.28
C THR A 202 27.33 15.04 16.55
N ASP A 203 27.77 13.78 16.54
CA ASP A 203 28.39 13.14 17.71
C ASP A 203 29.79 13.68 18.06
N ASN A 204 30.45 14.44 17.18
CA ASN A 204 31.78 15.01 17.46
C ASN A 204 31.79 16.51 17.83
N ALA A 205 30.64 17.17 17.96
CA ALA A 205 30.60 18.60 18.28
C ALA A 205 30.72 18.93 19.79
N LEU A 206 30.77 17.93 20.68
CA LEU A 206 30.79 18.12 22.14
C LEU A 206 32.12 17.72 22.83
N ALA A 207 33.16 17.37 22.09
CA ALA A 207 34.46 16.94 22.66
C ALA A 207 35.58 17.99 22.55
N GLY A 208 35.26 19.25 22.25
CA GLY A 208 36.28 20.28 22.03
C GLY A 208 35.79 21.70 22.32
N ASN A 209 35.44 21.99 23.57
CA ASN A 209 35.61 23.32 24.17
C ASN A 209 35.33 23.29 25.68
N THR A 210 36.38 23.05 26.46
CA THR A 210 36.89 23.76 27.66
C THR A 210 37.55 22.83 28.66
#